data_AF-A0A0B7BU50-F1
#
_entry.id   AF-A0A0B7BU50-F1
#
_cell.length_a   1.000
_cell.length_b   1.000
_cell.length_c   1.000
_cell.angle_alpha   90.00
_cell.angle_beta   90.00
_cell.angle_gamma   90.00
#
_symmetry.space_group_name_H-M   'P 1'
#
loop_
_entity.id
_entity.type
_entity.pdbx_description
1 polymer ?
#
loop_
_entity_poly.entity_id
_entity_poly.type
_entity_poly.pdbx_seq_one_letter_code
_entity_poly.pdbx_strand_id
1 'polypeptide(L)'
;MPVRYIGRQPFQKAKGLYEICRNLRDCGVGRVVHQKNLSERWPSQKSYFRLTEVIPGVQNAKYDSGCAWGVEVFRGKERGVSKILTGHKRDWILVSKEEEQEFCVITDKFDVNNIPIPTHMTCPPLLEIVLKKEMQAKGKTVPEKVIIPFVSDRLVKELDSEWA
;
A
#
# COMPACT_ATOMS: atom_id res chain seq x y z
N MET A 1 -28.48 -8.36 31.63
CA MET A 1 -28.27 -6.98 31.12
C MET A 1 -27.53 -7.06 29.79
N PRO A 2 -27.99 -6.44 28.70
CA PRO A 2 -27.27 -6.45 27.42
C PRO A 2 -26.04 -5.51 27.49
N VAL A 3 -24.89 -6.01 27.05
CA VAL A 3 -23.65 -5.22 26.96
C VAL A 3 -23.74 -4.29 25.75
N ARG A 4 -23.73 -2.97 25.98
CA ARG A 4 -23.71 -1.94 24.94
C ARG A 4 -22.30 -1.37 24.79
N TYR A 5 -21.67 -1.62 23.66
CA TYR A 5 -20.38 -1.02 23.33
C TYR A 5 -20.58 0.42 22.82
N ILE A 6 -19.87 1.37 23.43
CA ILE A 6 -19.89 2.80 23.08
C ILE A 6 -18.48 3.20 22.62
N GLY A 7 -18.34 3.79 21.43
CA GLY A 7 -17.06 4.27 20.88
C GLY A 7 -16.81 3.90 19.41
N ARG A 8 -15.67 4.34 18.85
CA ARG A 8 -15.24 3.97 17.49
C ARG A 8 -14.92 2.48 17.44
N GLN A 9 -15.57 1.74 16.56
CA GLN A 9 -15.29 0.31 16.40
C GLN A 9 -13.85 0.11 15.89
N PRO A 10 -13.13 -0.93 16.38
CA PRO A 10 -11.82 -1.27 15.86
C PRO A 10 -11.95 -1.72 14.40
N PHE A 11 -11.09 -1.17 13.55
CA PHE A 11 -11.05 -1.50 12.12
C PHE A 11 -10.38 -2.87 11.87
N GLN A 12 -9.44 -3.27 12.73
CA GLN A 12 -8.78 -4.57 12.70
C GLN A 12 -9.51 -5.57 13.59
N LYS A 13 -10.22 -6.52 12.96
CA LYS A 13 -11.03 -7.53 13.65
C LYS A 13 -10.57 -8.97 13.37
N ALA A 14 -9.46 -9.16 12.64
CA ALA A 14 -8.98 -10.47 12.22
C ALA A 14 -7.76 -10.92 13.08
N LYS A 15 -7.06 -11.97 12.63
CA LYS A 15 -5.88 -12.51 13.33
C LYS A 15 -4.59 -11.85 12.84
N GLY A 16 -3.51 -12.00 13.62
CA GLY A 16 -2.17 -11.63 13.19
C GLY A 16 -1.63 -12.61 12.15
N LEU A 17 -0.75 -12.16 11.25
CA LEU A 17 -0.19 -13.05 10.22
C LEU A 17 0.60 -14.19 10.86
N TYR A 18 1.47 -13.87 11.82
CA TYR A 18 2.34 -14.86 12.46
C TYR A 18 1.55 -15.85 13.34
N GLU A 19 0.44 -15.40 13.93
CA GLU A 19 -0.50 -16.27 14.65
C GLU A 19 -1.13 -17.31 13.72
N ILE A 20 -1.54 -16.91 12.51
CA ILE A 20 -2.05 -17.84 11.49
C ILE A 20 -0.95 -18.79 11.05
N CYS A 21 0.22 -18.25 10.67
CA CYS A 21 1.32 -19.02 10.09
C CYS A 21 1.85 -20.09 11.05
N ARG A 22 1.96 -19.80 12.35
CA ARG A 22 2.47 -20.77 13.34
C ARG A 22 1.58 -22.01 13.52
N ASN A 23 0.29 -21.89 13.23
CA ASN A 23 -0.65 -22.99 13.28
C ASN A 23 -0.65 -23.84 12.00
N LEU A 24 0.10 -23.42 10.98
CA LEU A 24 0.23 -24.12 9.71
C LEU A 24 1.55 -24.88 9.65
N ARG A 25 1.54 -25.97 8.90
CA ARG A 25 2.77 -26.70 8.55
C ARG A 25 3.70 -25.77 7.75
N ASP A 26 5.00 -25.86 8.02
CA ASP A 26 6.05 -25.08 7.35
C ASP A 26 5.76 -23.57 7.37
N CYS A 27 5.18 -23.08 8.48
CA CYS A 27 4.76 -21.69 8.66
C CYS A 27 3.83 -21.15 7.56
N GLY A 28 3.10 -22.03 6.86
CA GLY A 28 2.17 -21.64 5.81
C GLY A 28 2.82 -21.23 4.49
N VAL A 29 4.09 -21.62 4.24
CA VAL A 29 4.74 -21.40 2.94
C VAL A 29 3.88 -22.00 1.81
N GLY A 30 3.74 -21.24 0.72
CA GLY A 30 2.90 -21.56 -0.44
C GLY A 30 1.42 -21.19 -0.29
N ARG A 31 0.95 -20.85 0.91
CA ARG A 31 -0.45 -20.47 1.15
C ARG A 31 -0.74 -19.02 0.77
N VAL A 32 -2.00 -18.76 0.45
CA VAL A 32 -2.49 -17.41 0.11
C VAL A 32 -3.13 -16.75 1.32
N VAL A 33 -2.68 -15.54 1.61
CA VAL A 33 -3.23 -14.70 2.67
C VAL A 33 -3.63 -13.34 2.10
N HIS A 34 -4.71 -12.76 2.60
CA HIS A 34 -5.10 -11.40 2.25
C HIS A 34 -5.41 -10.58 3.49
N GLN A 35 -5.42 -9.26 3.33
CA GLN A 35 -5.84 -8.33 4.38
C GLN A 35 -7.31 -7.99 4.22
N LYS A 36 -8.07 -8.02 5.32
CA LYS A 36 -9.50 -7.74 5.32
C LYS A 36 -9.79 -6.29 4.92
N ASN A 37 -9.04 -5.32 5.46
CA ASN A 37 -9.23 -3.90 5.10
C ASN A 37 -9.01 -3.64 3.61
N LEU A 38 -8.08 -4.36 2.96
CA LEU A 38 -7.85 -4.21 1.53
C LEU A 38 -9.01 -4.79 0.72
N SER A 39 -9.50 -5.97 1.09
CA SER A 39 -10.67 -6.57 0.43
C SER A 39 -11.95 -5.75 0.60
N GLU A 40 -12.14 -5.11 1.75
CA GLU A 40 -13.30 -4.23 1.98
C GLU A 40 -13.18 -2.91 1.22
N ARG A 41 -11.97 -2.34 1.14
CA ARG A 41 -11.72 -1.09 0.42
C ARG A 41 -11.82 -1.25 -1.10
N TRP A 42 -11.38 -2.39 -1.63
CA TRP A 42 -11.39 -2.68 -3.06
C TRP A 42 -11.97 -4.08 -3.35
N PRO A 43 -13.31 -4.25 -3.31
CA PRO A 43 -13.94 -5.56 -3.44
C PRO A 43 -13.74 -6.23 -4.81
N SER A 44 -13.72 -5.41 -5.87
CA SER A 44 -13.51 -5.86 -7.25
C SER A 44 -12.06 -6.24 -7.55
N GLN A 45 -11.09 -5.59 -6.90
CA GLN A 45 -9.67 -5.73 -7.19
C GLN A 45 -8.98 -6.52 -6.08
N LYS A 46 -8.69 -7.79 -6.34
CA LYS A 46 -8.07 -8.68 -5.36
C LYS A 46 -6.66 -8.22 -5.01
N SER A 47 -6.35 -8.25 -3.71
CA SER A 47 -5.01 -7.97 -3.17
C SER A 47 -4.65 -9.04 -2.15
N TYR A 48 -3.57 -9.78 -2.40
CA TYR A 48 -3.15 -10.91 -1.58
C TYR A 48 -1.64 -11.12 -1.66
N PHE A 49 -1.14 -11.96 -0.76
CA PHE A 49 0.23 -12.42 -0.74
C PHE A 49 0.25 -13.95 -0.82
N ARG A 50 1.10 -14.48 -1.69
CA ARG A 50 1.48 -15.90 -1.67
C ARG A 50 2.76 -16.03 -0.84
N LEU A 51 2.67 -16.66 0.32
CA LEU A 51 3.79 -16.73 1.27
C LEU A 51 4.94 -17.54 0.68
N THR A 52 6.15 -16.98 0.67
CA THR A 52 7.38 -17.67 0.23
C THR A 52 8.23 -18.09 1.41
N GLU A 53 8.35 -17.23 2.41
CA GLU A 53 9.15 -17.48 3.59
C GLU A 53 8.53 -16.74 4.78
N VAL A 54 8.42 -17.43 5.93
CA VAL A 54 7.88 -16.85 7.16
C VAL A 54 8.73 -17.29 8.33
N ILE A 55 9.28 -16.31 9.04
CA ILE A 55 10.09 -16.49 10.25
C ILE A 55 9.34 -15.81 11.40
N PRO A 56 8.47 -16.53 12.13
CA PRO A 56 7.77 -15.97 13.28
C PRO A 56 8.74 -15.73 14.44
N GLY A 57 8.54 -14.63 15.17
CA GLY A 57 9.29 -14.32 16.38
C GLY A 57 8.95 -15.29 17.51
N VAL A 58 9.97 -15.93 18.08
CA VAL A 58 9.79 -16.96 19.12
C VAL A 58 9.54 -16.36 20.52
N GLN A 59 9.98 -15.12 20.73
CA GLN A 59 10.07 -14.53 22.08
C GLN A 59 8.77 -13.91 22.59
N ASN A 60 7.77 -13.64 21.72
CA ASN A 60 6.56 -12.96 22.13
C ASN A 60 5.37 -13.93 22.31
N ALA A 61 4.82 -13.99 23.52
CA ALA A 61 3.60 -14.72 23.83
C ALA A 61 2.37 -14.26 23.01
N LYS A 62 2.39 -13.03 22.48
CA LYS A 62 1.32 -12.45 21.66
C LYS A 62 1.48 -12.71 20.15
N TYR A 63 2.58 -13.34 19.72
CA TYR A 63 2.85 -13.71 18.32
C TYR A 63 2.66 -12.57 17.31
N ASP A 64 3.06 -11.36 17.67
CA ASP A 64 2.92 -10.15 16.85
C ASP A 64 4.20 -9.78 16.08
N SER A 65 5.29 -10.52 16.29
CA SER A 65 6.62 -10.22 15.74
C SER A 65 7.11 -11.34 14.83
N GLY A 66 7.96 -10.98 13.88
CA GLY A 66 8.53 -11.87 12.89
C GLY A 66 8.92 -11.14 11.61
N CYS A 67 9.39 -11.90 10.64
CA CYS A 67 9.56 -11.44 9.27
C CYS A 67 8.84 -12.40 8.33
N ALA A 68 8.18 -11.86 7.31
CA ALA A 68 7.52 -12.65 6.28
C ALA A 68 7.77 -12.04 4.91
N TRP A 69 7.89 -12.90 3.92
CA TRP A 69 8.04 -12.58 2.51
C TRP A 69 6.99 -13.34 1.71
N GLY A 70 6.58 -12.74 0.60
CA GLY A 70 5.66 -13.39 -0.32
C GLY A 70 5.59 -12.69 -1.65
N VAL A 71 5.06 -13.38 -2.64
CA VAL A 71 4.68 -12.76 -3.91
C VAL A 71 3.47 -11.88 -3.67
N GLU A 72 3.63 -10.58 -3.85
CA GLU A 72 2.59 -9.58 -3.68
C GLU A 72 1.77 -9.42 -4.96
N VAL A 73 0.47 -9.63 -4.84
CA VAL A 73 -0.52 -9.22 -5.83
C VAL A 73 -1.30 -8.07 -5.22
N PHE A 74 -1.16 -6.86 -5.77
CA PHE A 74 -1.87 -5.69 -5.29
C PHE A 74 -2.81 -5.17 -6.37
N ARG A 75 -4.10 -5.13 -6.06
CA ARG A 75 -5.17 -4.67 -6.96
C ARG A 75 -5.12 -5.35 -8.34
N GLY A 76 -4.93 -6.66 -8.35
CA GLY A 76 -4.81 -7.49 -9.56
C GLY A 76 -3.47 -7.39 -10.31
N LYS A 77 -2.50 -6.60 -9.83
CA LYS A 77 -1.16 -6.53 -10.42
C LYS A 77 -0.14 -7.26 -9.55
N GLU A 78 0.54 -8.22 -10.13
CA GLU A 78 1.68 -8.89 -9.50
C GLU A 78 2.88 -7.94 -9.46
N ARG A 79 3.49 -7.81 -8.28
CA ARG A 79 4.65 -6.94 -8.01
C ARG A 79 5.94 -7.71 -7.75
N GLY A 80 5.87 -9.04 -7.74
CA GLY A 80 7.00 -9.92 -7.39
C GLY A 80 7.09 -10.17 -5.88
N VAL A 81 8.24 -10.68 -5.44
CA VAL A 81 8.48 -11.02 -4.03
C VAL A 81 8.76 -9.75 -3.23
N SER A 82 7.95 -9.48 -2.21
CA SER A 82 8.14 -8.34 -1.31
C SER A 82 8.09 -8.76 0.16
N LYS A 83 8.73 -7.96 1.01
CA LYS A 83 8.70 -8.16 2.46
C LYS A 83 7.38 -7.62 3.01
N ILE A 84 6.69 -8.43 3.82
CA ILE A 84 5.43 -8.06 4.44
C ILE A 84 5.70 -7.21 5.70
N LEU A 85 5.57 -5.89 5.55
CA LEU A 85 5.79 -4.94 6.66
C LEU A 85 4.63 -4.90 7.68
N THR A 86 3.45 -5.40 7.29
CA THR A 86 2.21 -5.32 8.07
C THR A 86 1.84 -6.62 8.78
N GLY A 87 2.76 -7.58 8.91
CA GLY A 87 2.50 -8.89 9.51
C GLY A 87 1.96 -8.84 10.97
N HIS A 88 2.35 -7.80 11.71
CA HIS A 88 1.91 -7.57 13.09
C HIS A 88 0.44 -7.09 13.21
N LYS A 89 -0.15 -6.58 12.13
CA LYS A 89 -1.53 -6.07 12.14
C LYS A 89 -2.53 -7.21 12.27
N ARG A 90 -3.63 -6.99 13.00
CA ARG A 90 -4.71 -7.98 13.20
C ARG A 90 -5.76 -7.91 12.10
N ASP A 91 -5.30 -8.06 10.87
CA ASP A 91 -6.10 -7.83 9.66
C ASP A 91 -5.99 -8.97 8.65
N TRP A 92 -5.30 -10.06 9.00
CA TRP A 92 -4.99 -11.13 8.06
C TRP A 92 -6.04 -12.22 8.08
N ILE A 93 -6.34 -12.72 6.89
CA ILE A 93 -7.23 -13.85 6.64
C ILE A 93 -6.48 -14.85 5.74
N LEU A 94 -6.55 -16.13 6.13
CA LEU A 94 -6.04 -17.23 5.34
C LEU A 94 -7.13 -17.70 4.39
N VAL A 95 -6.81 -17.85 3.11
CA VAL A 95 -7.73 -18.42 2.12
C VAL A 95 -7.75 -19.95 2.28
N SER A 96 -8.96 -20.54 2.20
CA SER A 96 -9.14 -21.99 2.26
C SER A 96 -8.49 -22.65 1.05
N LYS A 97 -7.88 -23.84 1.21
CA LYS A 97 -7.13 -24.50 0.11
C LYS A 97 -7.96 -24.73 -1.15
N GLU A 98 -9.24 -25.04 -0.98
CA GLU A 98 -10.17 -25.28 -2.09
C GLU A 98 -10.47 -24.00 -2.87
N GLU A 99 -10.58 -22.88 -2.15
CA GLU A 99 -10.91 -21.56 -2.70
C GLU A 99 -9.68 -20.83 -3.27
N GLU A 100 -8.46 -21.31 -3.00
CA GLU A 100 -7.22 -20.63 -3.40
C GLU A 100 -7.12 -20.44 -4.91
N GLN A 101 -7.52 -21.45 -5.69
CA GLN A 101 -7.46 -21.37 -7.15
C GLN A 101 -8.41 -20.31 -7.69
N GLU A 102 -9.66 -20.33 -7.22
CA GLU A 102 -10.70 -19.37 -7.62
C GLU A 102 -10.38 -17.95 -7.17
N PHE A 103 -9.90 -17.79 -5.93
CA PHE A 103 -9.53 -16.49 -5.38
C PHE A 103 -8.34 -15.85 -6.09
N CYS A 104 -7.39 -16.66 -6.58
CA CYS A 104 -6.24 -16.19 -7.33
C CYS A 104 -6.60 -15.73 -8.76
N VAL A 105 -7.78 -16.07 -9.27
CA VAL A 105 -8.23 -15.60 -10.59
C VAL A 105 -8.41 -14.09 -10.55
N ILE A 106 -7.63 -13.40 -11.38
CA ILE A 106 -7.63 -11.93 -11.44
C ILE A 106 -8.74 -11.49 -12.40
N THR A 107 -9.88 -11.07 -11.85
CA THR A 107 -11.02 -10.54 -12.63
C THR A 107 -10.73 -9.12 -13.12
N ASP A 108 -10.33 -8.22 -12.21
CA ASP A 108 -10.09 -6.80 -12.51
C ASP A 108 -8.68 -6.39 -12.10
N LYS A 109 -8.01 -5.63 -12.98
CA LYS A 109 -6.67 -5.08 -12.74
C LYS A 109 -6.75 -3.57 -12.64
N PHE A 110 -6.15 -3.01 -11.59
CA PHE A 110 -5.94 -1.57 -11.54
C PHE A 110 -4.72 -1.19 -12.38
N ASP A 111 -4.97 -0.49 -13.48
CA ASP A 111 -3.89 0.10 -14.27
C ASP A 111 -3.57 1.51 -13.78
N VAL A 112 -2.43 1.64 -13.10
CA VAL A 112 -1.90 2.93 -12.62
C VAL A 112 -1.47 3.81 -13.80
N ASN A 113 -1.09 3.20 -14.94
CA ASN A 113 -0.55 3.95 -16.08
C ASN A 113 -1.61 4.79 -16.80
N ASN A 114 -2.90 4.47 -16.61
CA ASN A 114 -4.00 5.15 -17.29
C ASN A 114 -4.60 6.31 -16.48
N ILE A 115 -4.02 6.66 -15.32
CA ILE A 115 -4.49 7.82 -14.57
C ILE A 115 -3.87 9.07 -15.19
N PRO A 116 -4.66 10.00 -15.75
CA PRO A 116 -4.12 11.23 -16.32
C PRO A 116 -3.51 12.07 -15.19
N ILE A 117 -2.17 12.16 -15.19
CA ILE A 117 -1.42 13.02 -14.27
C ILE A 117 -1.36 14.42 -14.89
N PRO A 118 -1.75 15.48 -14.17
CA PRO A 118 -1.58 16.84 -14.69
C PRO A 118 -0.10 17.14 -14.90
N THR A 119 0.28 17.71 -16.04
CA THR A 119 1.65 18.16 -16.33
C THR A 119 2.00 19.48 -15.65
N HIS A 120 0.98 20.22 -15.22
CA HIS A 120 1.13 21.56 -14.66
C HIS A 120 0.22 21.73 -13.44
N MET A 121 0.68 22.51 -12.46
CA MET A 121 -0.12 22.92 -11.30
C MET A 121 -0.02 24.43 -11.09
N THR A 122 -1.01 24.99 -10.41
CA THR A 122 -0.96 26.39 -9.96
C THR A 122 0.10 26.55 -8.89
N CYS A 123 0.93 27.60 -9.01
CA CYS A 123 1.92 27.92 -8.00
C CYS A 123 1.25 28.20 -6.64
N PRO A 124 1.78 27.68 -5.52
CA PRO A 124 1.29 28.04 -4.19
C PRO A 124 1.33 29.56 -3.98
N PRO A 125 0.35 30.15 -3.25
CA PRO A 125 0.15 31.60 -3.22
C PRO A 125 1.37 32.38 -2.71
N LEU A 126 2.08 31.85 -1.71
CA LEU A 126 3.30 32.49 -1.20
C LEU A 126 4.43 32.49 -2.23
N LEU A 127 4.65 31.36 -2.90
CA LEU A 127 5.69 31.21 -3.91
C LEU A 127 5.39 32.10 -5.13
N GLU A 128 4.12 32.23 -5.49
CA GLU A 128 3.66 33.14 -6.53
C GLU A 128 4.03 34.60 -6.21
N ILE A 129 3.78 35.07 -4.98
CA ILE A 129 4.14 36.43 -4.55
C ILE A 129 5.65 36.65 -4.61
N VAL A 130 6.45 35.68 -4.13
CA VAL A 130 7.92 35.76 -4.15
C VAL A 130 8.44 35.84 -5.58
N LEU A 131 7.98 34.95 -6.46
CA LEU A 131 8.38 34.94 -7.87
C LEU A 131 8.00 36.23 -8.59
N LYS A 132 6.79 36.76 -8.33
CA LYS A 132 6.34 38.05 -8.88
C LYS A 132 7.25 39.20 -8.44
N LYS A 133 7.64 39.25 -7.16
CA LYS A 133 8.58 40.26 -6.62
C LYS A 133 9.97 40.14 -7.25
N GLU A 134 10.49 38.93 -7.41
CA GLU A 134 11.79 38.71 -8.06
C GLU A 134 11.79 39.09 -9.55
N MET A 135 10.71 38.79 -10.27
CA MET A 135 10.55 39.17 -11.67
C MET A 135 10.47 40.69 -11.84
N GLN A 136 9.76 41.37 -10.93
CA GLN A 136 9.73 42.85 -10.87
C GLN A 136 11.13 43.42 -10.63
N ALA A 137 11.88 42.89 -9.65
CA ALA A 137 13.25 43.33 -9.36
C ALA A 137 14.21 43.11 -10.55
N LYS A 138 13.97 42.07 -11.35
CA LYS A 138 14.76 41.75 -12.57
C LYS A 138 14.23 42.45 -13.84
N GLY A 139 13.19 43.29 -13.74
CA GLY A 139 12.62 44.04 -14.87
C GLY A 139 11.92 43.18 -15.92
N LYS A 140 11.47 41.97 -15.57
CA LYS A 140 10.75 41.05 -16.49
C LYS A 140 9.24 41.26 -16.42
N THR A 141 8.53 40.93 -17.49
CA THR A 141 7.06 40.98 -17.53
C THR A 141 6.47 39.98 -16.53
N VAL A 142 5.53 40.46 -15.70
CA VAL A 142 4.93 39.66 -14.62
C VAL A 142 3.63 39.02 -15.12
N PRO A 143 3.53 37.69 -15.18
CA PRO A 143 2.30 37.02 -15.58
C PRO A 143 1.24 37.08 -14.47
N GLU A 144 -0.04 37.05 -14.87
CA GLU A 144 -1.18 37.12 -13.94
C GLU A 144 -1.27 35.87 -13.04
N LYS A 145 -1.00 34.69 -13.59
CA LYS A 145 -0.90 33.42 -12.86
C LYS A 145 0.42 32.72 -13.17
N VAL A 146 1.13 32.31 -12.12
CA VAL A 146 2.35 31.50 -12.26
C VAL A 146 1.96 30.03 -12.28
N ILE A 147 2.29 29.34 -13.37
CA ILE A 147 2.11 27.91 -13.53
C ILE A 147 3.47 27.24 -13.33
N ILE A 148 3.51 26.18 -12.55
CA ILE A 148 4.73 25.39 -12.32
C ILE A 148 4.55 23.97 -12.88
N PRO A 149 5.63 23.35 -13.38
CA PRO A 149 5.58 21.96 -13.84
C PRO A 149 5.23 21.05 -12.66
N PHE A 150 4.29 20.14 -12.89
CA PHE A 150 4.01 19.07 -11.94
C PHE A 150 5.11 18.03 -12.08
N VAL A 151 5.96 17.91 -11.06
CA VAL A 151 6.95 16.85 -10.98
C VAL A 151 6.40 15.78 -10.04
N SER A 152 6.16 14.59 -10.57
CA SER A 152 5.72 13.46 -9.76
C SER A 152 6.90 12.92 -8.92
N ASP A 153 6.64 12.45 -7.71
CA ASP A 153 7.66 11.79 -6.86
C ASP A 153 8.34 10.60 -7.56
N ARG A 154 7.67 9.99 -8.54
CA ARG A 154 8.25 8.92 -9.35
C ARG A 154 9.40 9.45 -10.21
N LEU A 155 9.19 10.58 -10.89
CA LEU A 155 10.23 11.23 -11.68
C LEU A 155 11.41 11.67 -10.80
N VAL A 156 11.12 12.17 -9.59
CA VAL A 156 12.17 12.56 -8.63
C VAL A 156 13.04 11.35 -8.26
N LYS A 157 12.43 10.20 -7.97
CA LYS A 157 13.17 8.97 -7.64
C LYS A 157 13.96 8.40 -8.82
N GLU A 158 13.43 8.50 -10.03
CA GLU A 158 14.14 8.10 -11.26
C GLU A 158 15.38 8.99 -11.45
N LEU A 159 15.23 10.31 -11.29
CA LEU A 159 16.35 11.28 -11.31
C LEU A 159 17.39 10.99 -10.21
N ASP A 160 16.97 10.76 -8.97
CA ASP A 160 17.92 10.47 -7.88
C ASP A 160 18.70 9.16 -8.10
N SER A 161 18.10 8.18 -8.78
CA SER A 161 18.74 6.89 -9.09
C SER A 161 19.75 6.97 -10.24
N GLU A 162 19.64 7.96 -11.13
CA GLU A 162 20.60 8.17 -12.23
C GLU A 162 21.90 8.86 -11.76
N TRP A 163 21.89 9.45 -10.56
CA TRP A 163 23.01 10.21 -9.98
C TRP A 163 23.70 9.47 -8.82
N ALA A 164 23.31 8.23 -8.54
CA ALA A 164 23.89 7.34 -7.52
C ALA A 164 24.64 6.16 -8.15
#